data_AF-A0A651EE49-F1
#
_entry.id   AF-A0A651EE49-F1
#
_cell.length_a   1.000
_cell.length_b   1.000
_cell.length_c   1.000
_cell.angle_alpha   90.00
_cell.angle_beta   90.00
_cell.angle_gamma   90.00
#
_symmetry.space_group_name_H-M   'P 1'
#
loop_
_entity.id
_entity.type
_entity.pdbx_description
1 polymer ?
#
loop_
_entity_poly.entity_id
_entity_poly.type
_entity_poly.pdbx_seq_one_letter_code
_entity_poly.pdbx_strand_id
1 'polypeptide(L)'
;MENIAALAYLVAGVLFIMALRGLSHPTTSRQGNRYGMIGMGIAVAVTLFVAAPSFGSLLMIAGGLAIGGGVGAVIAKRIPMTDMPQLVAAFHSLVGLAAVFVAAAALYSPAAFGIGVPGDIHAQSLVEMSLGVAIGAITFTGSIIAFAKLDGRMSGAPIMLPQRHLINIGLGAAVVVMLVLFILTQSTFWFWAITLAAFALGVLLIIPIGGADMPVVVSMLNSYSGWAAAGIGFTLGNEALIITGS
;
A
#
# COMPACT_ATOMS: atom_id res chain seq x y z
N MET A 1 18.71 11.73 19.50
CA MET A 1 17.84 12.15 18.37
C MET A 1 16.83 11.06 18.03
N GLU A 2 17.23 9.79 18.04
CA GLU A 2 16.33 8.63 17.87
C GLU A 2 15.10 8.68 18.77
N ASN A 3 15.25 8.96 20.06
CA ASN A 3 14.12 9.06 21.00
C ASN A 3 13.12 10.17 20.63
N ILE A 4 13.57 11.27 20.02
CA ILE A 4 12.69 12.36 19.60
C ILE A 4 11.91 11.95 18.34
N ALA A 5 12.55 11.24 17.41
CA ALA A 5 11.90 10.72 16.22
C ALA A 5 10.83 9.65 16.57
N ALA A 6 11.17 8.71 17.46
CA ALA A 6 10.23 7.70 17.95
C ALA A 6 9.03 8.35 18.66
N LEU A 7 9.27 9.32 19.56
CA LEU A 7 8.19 10.08 20.20
C LEU A 7 7.31 10.81 19.18
N ALA A 8 7.90 11.40 18.14
CA ALA A 8 7.14 12.11 17.13
C ALA A 8 6.32 11.16 16.23
N TYR A 9 6.84 9.96 15.91
CA TYR A 9 6.07 8.91 15.24
C TYR A 9 4.92 8.40 16.12
N LEU A 10 5.14 8.25 17.43
CA LEU A 10 4.09 7.90 18.38
C LEU A 10 3.00 8.98 18.41
N VAL A 11 3.37 10.26 18.46
CA VAL A 11 2.41 11.38 18.39
C VAL A 11 1.64 11.35 17.07
N ALA A 12 2.31 11.12 15.94
CA ALA A 12 1.65 10.96 14.65
C ALA A 12 0.65 9.78 14.67
N GLY A 13 1.05 8.63 15.21
CA GLY A 13 0.20 7.46 15.41
C GLY A 13 -1.06 7.77 16.24
N VAL A 14 -0.91 8.44 17.37
CA VAL A 14 -2.04 8.89 18.21
C VAL A 14 -2.97 9.82 17.42
N LEU A 15 -2.43 10.74 16.63
CA LEU A 15 -3.23 11.63 15.80
C LEU A 15 -4.00 10.88 14.70
N PHE A 16 -3.42 9.83 14.11
CA PHE A 16 -4.14 8.98 13.15
C PHE A 16 -5.28 8.20 13.81
N ILE A 17 -5.08 7.67 15.01
CA ILE A 17 -6.16 7.02 15.80
C ILE A 17 -7.28 8.04 16.10
N MET A 18 -6.90 9.25 16.53
CA MET A 18 -7.86 10.33 16.79
C MET A 18 -8.57 10.81 15.51
N ALA A 19 -7.92 10.71 14.35
CA ALA A 19 -8.53 11.01 13.06
C ALA A 19 -9.67 10.04 12.75
N LEU A 20 -9.43 8.72 12.86
CA LEU A 20 -10.44 7.68 12.64
C LEU A 20 -11.60 7.78 13.63
N ARG A 21 -11.28 8.02 14.91
CA ARG A 21 -12.30 8.27 15.95
C ARG A 21 -13.16 9.49 15.62
N GLY A 22 -12.53 10.58 15.19
CA GLY A 22 -13.23 11.81 14.82
C GLY A 22 -14.12 11.64 13.58
N LEU A 23 -13.68 10.87 12.59
CA LEU A 23 -14.43 10.56 11.36
C LEU A 23 -15.65 9.67 11.60
N SER A 24 -15.68 8.92 12.71
CA SER A 24 -16.79 8.03 13.06
C SER A 24 -18.05 8.76 13.54
N HIS A 25 -17.99 10.07 13.79
CA HIS A 25 -19.14 10.89 14.17
C HIS A 25 -19.25 12.18 13.34
N PRO A 26 -20.44 12.54 12.82
CA PRO A 26 -20.62 13.73 11.99
C PRO A 26 -20.16 15.03 12.66
N THR A 27 -20.41 15.20 13.96
CA THR A 27 -20.07 16.41 14.73
C THR A 27 -18.56 16.60 14.90
N THR A 28 -17.78 15.52 14.93
CA THR A 28 -16.32 15.54 15.10
C THR A 28 -15.55 15.33 13.79
N SER A 29 -16.24 15.05 12.68
CA SER A 29 -15.62 14.68 11.38
C SER A 29 -14.54 15.66 10.90
N ARG A 30 -14.81 16.97 10.99
CA ARG A 30 -13.86 18.03 10.62
C ARG A 30 -12.61 18.05 11.51
N GLN A 31 -12.80 17.81 12.81
CA GLN A 31 -11.70 17.73 13.77
C GLN A 31 -10.86 16.48 13.52
N GLY A 32 -11.51 15.34 13.24
CA GLY A 32 -10.83 14.11 12.84
C GLY A 32 -9.95 14.30 11.61
N ASN A 33 -10.48 14.93 10.56
CA ASN A 33 -9.69 15.24 9.37
C ASN A 33 -8.46 16.13 9.68
N ARG A 34 -8.61 17.10 10.58
CA ARG A 34 -7.49 17.96 11.01
C ARG A 34 -6.42 17.16 11.76
N TYR A 35 -6.79 16.21 12.62
CA TYR A 35 -5.82 15.32 13.26
C TYR A 35 -5.04 14.50 12.23
N GLY A 36 -5.72 13.96 11.21
CA GLY A 36 -5.06 13.23 10.13
C GLY A 36 -4.05 14.07 9.36
N MET A 37 -4.42 15.31 9.00
CA MET A 37 -3.50 16.23 8.30
C MET A 37 -2.27 16.59 9.15
N ILE A 38 -2.45 16.85 10.45
CA ILE A 38 -1.34 17.16 11.36
C ILE A 38 -0.45 15.93 11.55
N GLY A 39 -1.03 14.75 11.78
CA GLY A 39 -0.29 13.50 11.93
C GLY A 39 0.56 13.17 10.71
N MET A 40 0.00 13.30 9.50
CA MET A 40 0.73 13.13 8.26
C MET A 40 1.87 14.14 8.09
N GLY A 41 1.62 15.42 8.42
CA GLY A 41 2.65 16.46 8.40
C GLY A 41 3.83 16.14 9.33
N ILE A 42 3.54 15.67 10.54
CA ILE A 42 4.58 15.24 11.50
C ILE A 42 5.36 14.04 10.96
N ALA A 43 4.67 13.00 10.48
CA ALA A 43 5.33 11.79 9.97
C ALA A 43 6.31 12.11 8.82
N VAL A 44 5.89 12.92 7.85
CA VAL A 44 6.75 13.34 6.73
C VAL A 44 7.93 14.19 7.22
N ALA A 45 7.68 15.18 8.07
CA ALA A 45 8.72 16.07 8.57
C ALA A 45 9.80 15.32 9.37
N VAL A 46 9.39 14.40 10.26
CA VAL A 46 10.30 13.57 11.06
C VAL A 46 11.09 12.63 10.16
N THR A 47 10.45 12.00 9.18
CA THR A 47 11.13 11.12 8.22
C THR A 47 12.23 11.87 7.46
N LEU A 48 11.93 13.07 6.96
CA LEU A 48 12.92 13.90 6.25
C LEU A 48 14.05 14.37 7.17
N PHE A 49 13.72 14.73 8.41
CA PHE A 49 14.70 15.16 9.40
C PHE A 49 15.68 14.03 9.78
N VAL A 50 15.16 12.82 10.02
CA VAL A 50 15.97 11.64 10.37
C VAL A 50 16.78 11.15 9.18
N ALA A 51 16.19 11.09 7.99
CA ALA A 51 16.88 10.64 6.79
C ALA A 51 17.99 11.61 6.35
N ALA A 52 17.88 12.90 6.70
CA ALA A 52 18.84 13.95 6.36
C ALA A 52 19.36 13.86 4.91
N PRO A 53 18.45 13.82 3.90
CA PRO A 53 18.83 13.53 2.53
C PRO A 53 19.76 14.61 1.96
N SER A 54 20.64 14.20 1.03
CA SER A 54 21.42 15.14 0.23
C SER A 54 20.50 16.14 -0.49
N PHE A 55 21.02 17.31 -0.87
CA PHE A 55 20.23 18.31 -1.59
C PHE A 55 19.58 17.75 -2.86
N GLY A 56 20.31 16.94 -3.64
CA GLY A 56 19.76 16.29 -4.83
C GLY A 56 18.61 15.32 -4.50
N SER A 57 18.78 14.49 -3.47
CA SER A 57 17.72 13.57 -3.01
C SER A 57 16.50 14.32 -2.47
N LEU A 58 16.71 15.42 -1.75
CA LEU A 58 15.63 16.27 -1.25
C LEU A 58 14.82 16.89 -2.41
N LEU A 59 15.48 17.35 -3.47
CA LEU A 59 14.79 17.84 -4.67
C LEU A 59 13.96 16.75 -5.34
N MET A 60 14.47 15.52 -5.42
CA MET A 60 13.70 14.39 -5.97
C MET A 60 12.47 14.06 -5.12
N ILE A 61 12.62 14.02 -3.79
CA ILE A 61 11.51 13.78 -2.86
C ILE A 61 10.46 14.90 -2.98
N ALA A 62 10.89 16.16 -2.93
CA ALA A 62 10.00 17.31 -3.05
C ALA A 62 9.28 17.34 -4.41
N GLY A 63 9.99 17.03 -5.50
CA GLY A 63 9.41 16.91 -6.83
C GLY A 63 8.35 15.80 -6.91
N GLY A 64 8.64 14.61 -6.36
CA GLY A 64 7.68 13.51 -6.30
C GLY A 64 6.43 13.85 -5.50
N LEU A 65 6.59 14.45 -4.31
CA LEU A 65 5.47 14.92 -3.49
C LEU A 65 4.64 16.01 -4.18
N ALA A 66 5.29 16.95 -4.86
CA ALA A 66 4.61 18.02 -5.58
C ALA A 66 3.80 17.49 -6.77
N ILE A 67 4.37 16.55 -7.54
CA ILE A 67 3.67 15.94 -8.68
C ILE A 67 2.51 15.07 -8.19
N GLY A 68 2.78 14.12 -7.30
CA GLY A 68 1.75 13.19 -6.79
C GLY A 68 0.65 13.92 -6.01
N GLY A 69 1.04 14.78 -5.06
CA GLY A 69 0.10 15.56 -4.26
C GLY A 69 -0.67 16.59 -5.09
N GLY A 70 -0.02 17.24 -6.06
CA GLY A 70 -0.65 18.20 -6.97
C GLY A 70 -1.70 17.55 -7.87
N VAL A 71 -1.35 16.45 -8.55
CA VAL A 71 -2.29 15.68 -9.39
C VAL A 71 -3.44 15.16 -8.54
N GLY A 72 -3.15 14.56 -7.38
CA GLY A 72 -4.19 14.06 -6.47
C GLY A 72 -5.15 15.15 -6.00
N ALA A 73 -4.64 16.34 -5.62
CA ALA A 73 -5.46 17.46 -5.20
C ALA A 73 -6.36 18.00 -6.32
N VAL A 74 -5.86 18.07 -7.56
CA VAL A 74 -6.65 18.50 -8.72
C VAL A 74 -7.77 17.52 -9.02
N ILE A 75 -7.47 16.22 -9.02
CA ILE A 75 -8.48 15.17 -9.25
C ILE A 75 -9.55 15.21 -8.16
N ALA A 76 -9.14 15.20 -6.89
CA ALA A 76 -10.06 15.19 -5.75
C ALA A 76 -10.98 16.43 -5.71
N LYS A 77 -10.52 17.58 -6.21
CA LYS A 77 -11.33 18.81 -6.26
C LYS A 77 -12.34 18.82 -7.41
N ARG A 78 -12.09 18.08 -8.49
CA ARG A 78 -12.88 18.15 -9.73
C ARG A 78 -13.87 17.00 -9.90
N ILE A 79 -13.67 15.89 -9.20
CA ILE A 79 -14.48 14.70 -9.38
C ILE A 79 -15.92 14.89 -8.83
N PRO A 80 -16.96 14.42 -9.54
CA PRO A 80 -18.31 14.38 -9.02
C PRO A 80 -18.43 13.45 -7.78
N MET A 81 -19.29 13.80 -6.83
CA MET A 81 -19.53 12.96 -5.64
C MET A 81 -20.15 11.59 -5.98
N THR A 82 -20.82 11.48 -7.13
CA THR A 82 -21.35 10.20 -7.65
C THR A 82 -20.24 9.22 -8.02
N ASP A 83 -19.05 9.74 -8.35
CA ASP A 83 -17.91 8.98 -8.87
C ASP A 83 -16.89 8.68 -7.76
N MET A 84 -17.20 9.07 -6.52
CA MET A 84 -16.35 8.87 -5.35
C MET A 84 -15.96 7.38 -5.15
N PRO A 85 -16.85 6.38 -5.34
CA PRO A 85 -16.47 4.98 -5.17
C PRO A 85 -15.32 4.54 -6.09
N GLN A 86 -15.31 4.94 -7.37
CA GLN A 86 -14.21 4.57 -8.26
C GLN A 86 -12.94 5.33 -7.94
N LEU A 87 -13.03 6.58 -7.50
CA LEU A 87 -11.85 7.33 -7.06
C LEU A 87 -11.17 6.68 -5.86
N VAL A 88 -11.97 6.24 -4.89
CA VAL A 88 -11.47 5.49 -3.73
C VAL A 88 -10.76 4.23 -4.22
N ALA A 89 -11.37 3.44 -5.11
CA ALA A 89 -10.71 2.27 -5.69
C ALA A 89 -9.36 2.64 -6.35
N ALA A 90 -9.33 3.68 -7.18
CA ALA A 90 -8.13 4.15 -7.85
C ALA A 90 -7.01 4.55 -6.86
N PHE A 91 -7.33 5.28 -5.79
CA PHE A 91 -6.32 5.66 -4.80
C PHE A 91 -5.72 4.45 -4.07
N HIS A 92 -6.53 3.44 -3.75
CA HIS A 92 -6.02 2.21 -3.14
C HIS A 92 -5.07 1.44 -4.05
N SER A 93 -5.24 1.55 -5.38
CA SER A 93 -4.27 0.96 -6.30
C SER A 93 -2.89 1.58 -6.11
N LEU A 94 -2.82 2.91 -5.97
CA LEU A 94 -1.56 3.64 -5.80
C LEU A 94 -0.87 3.30 -4.48
N VAL A 95 -1.63 3.05 -3.41
CA VAL A 95 -1.09 2.57 -2.13
C VAL A 95 -0.45 1.20 -2.28
N GLY A 96 -1.14 0.26 -2.95
CA GLY A 96 -0.60 -1.08 -3.22
C GLY A 96 0.68 -1.04 -4.06
N LEU A 97 0.72 -0.20 -5.11
CA LEU A 97 1.91 -0.04 -5.95
C LEU A 97 3.06 0.64 -5.20
N ALA A 98 2.77 1.62 -4.34
CA ALA A 98 3.78 2.23 -3.47
C ALA A 98 4.42 1.19 -2.54
N ALA A 99 3.64 0.29 -1.94
CA ALA A 99 4.16 -0.81 -1.13
C ALA A 99 5.11 -1.72 -1.93
N VAL A 100 4.78 -2.05 -3.19
CA VAL A 100 5.65 -2.81 -4.09
C VAL A 100 6.97 -2.07 -4.35
N PHE A 101 6.93 -0.77 -4.63
CA PHE A 101 8.14 0.01 -4.87
C PHE A 101 9.01 0.19 -3.63
N VAL A 102 8.40 0.35 -2.44
CA VAL A 102 9.15 0.43 -1.19
C VAL A 102 9.79 -0.93 -0.87
N ALA A 103 9.09 -2.04 -1.08
CA ALA A 103 9.66 -3.38 -0.95
C ALA A 103 10.84 -3.60 -1.91
N ALA A 104 10.71 -3.17 -3.17
CA ALA A 104 11.80 -3.25 -4.13
C ALA A 104 13.00 -2.40 -3.69
N ALA A 105 12.77 -1.17 -3.22
CA ALA A 105 13.83 -0.32 -2.68
C ALA A 105 14.55 -0.98 -1.49
N ALA A 106 13.81 -1.63 -0.59
CA ALA A 106 14.35 -2.35 0.55
C ALA A 106 15.16 -3.59 0.13
N LEU A 107 14.74 -4.32 -0.91
CA LEU A 107 15.50 -5.44 -1.46
C LEU A 107 16.80 -5.00 -2.15
N TYR A 108 16.77 -3.91 -2.92
CA TYR A 108 17.93 -3.44 -3.68
C TYR A 108 18.91 -2.62 -2.81
N SER A 109 18.43 -2.00 -1.74
CA SER A 109 19.23 -1.18 -0.84
C SER A 109 18.95 -1.47 0.64
N PRO A 110 19.12 -2.72 1.10
CA PRO A 110 18.76 -3.14 2.47
C PRO A 110 19.55 -2.40 3.54
N ALA A 111 20.80 -2.02 3.24
CA ALA A 111 21.64 -1.26 4.16
C ALA A 111 21.08 0.12 4.47
N ALA A 112 20.40 0.76 3.50
CA ALA A 112 19.77 2.07 3.70
C ALA A 112 18.58 2.02 4.68
N PHE A 113 18.03 0.84 4.92
CA PHE A 113 16.92 0.62 5.84
C PHE A 113 17.35 -0.12 7.12
N GLY A 114 18.64 -0.45 7.28
CA GLY A 114 19.15 -1.16 8.45
C GLY A 114 18.72 -2.63 8.55
N ILE A 115 18.35 -3.25 7.42
CA ILE A 115 17.80 -4.62 7.38
C ILE A 115 18.80 -5.68 6.88
N GLY A 116 20.07 -5.30 6.73
CA GLY A 116 21.14 -6.16 6.25
C GLY A 116 21.82 -5.63 4.98
N VAL A 117 22.43 -6.51 4.19
CA VAL A 117 23.11 -6.20 2.93
C VAL A 117 22.57 -7.08 1.79
N PRO A 118 22.77 -6.75 0.50
CA PRO A 118 22.33 -7.61 -0.59
C PRO A 118 22.92 -9.03 -0.45
N GLY A 119 22.07 -10.04 -0.38
CA GLY A 119 22.45 -11.44 -0.17
C GLY A 119 22.52 -11.87 1.30
N ASP A 120 22.38 -10.93 2.25
CA ASP A 120 22.32 -11.20 3.69
C ASP A 120 21.33 -10.22 4.37
N ILE A 121 20.07 -10.24 3.94
CA ILE A 121 18.96 -9.52 4.55
C ILE A 121 18.41 -10.35 5.73
N HIS A 122 18.03 -9.68 6.82
CA HIS A 122 17.41 -10.34 7.97
C HIS A 122 16.19 -11.18 7.55
N ALA A 123 16.14 -12.43 8.01
CA ALA A 123 15.07 -13.37 7.66
C ALA A 123 13.66 -12.84 8.00
N GLN A 124 13.53 -12.12 9.12
CA GLN A 124 12.28 -11.45 9.50
C GLN A 124 11.84 -10.42 8.46
N SER A 125 12.74 -9.51 8.08
CA SER A 125 12.47 -8.47 7.06
C SER A 125 12.13 -9.10 5.70
N LEU A 126 12.75 -10.23 5.34
CA LEU A 126 12.38 -10.95 4.12
C LEU A 126 10.94 -11.45 4.18
N VAL A 127 10.50 -12.06 5.27
CA VAL A 127 9.11 -12.54 5.43
C VAL A 127 8.12 -11.37 5.34
N GLU A 128 8.37 -10.31 6.08
CA GLU A 128 7.50 -9.12 6.15
C GLU A 128 7.41 -8.43 4.78
N MET A 129 8.54 -8.26 4.09
CA MET A 129 8.63 -7.67 2.75
C MET A 129 7.87 -8.51 1.73
N SER A 130 8.01 -9.84 1.81
CA SER A 130 7.35 -10.80 0.92
C SER A 130 5.83 -10.75 1.03
N LEU A 131 5.31 -10.64 2.26
CA LEU A 131 3.88 -10.47 2.50
C LEU A 131 3.40 -9.10 2.04
N GLY A 132 4.14 -8.04 2.37
CA GLY A 132 3.82 -6.67 1.97
C GLY A 132 3.74 -6.50 0.45
N VAL A 133 4.71 -7.04 -0.31
CA VAL A 133 4.71 -6.96 -1.77
C VAL A 133 3.58 -7.78 -2.40
N ALA A 134 3.28 -8.98 -1.89
CA ALA A 134 2.21 -9.81 -2.41
C ALA A 134 0.83 -9.15 -2.20
N ILE A 135 0.56 -8.68 -0.98
CA ILE A 135 -0.71 -8.01 -0.66
C ILE A 135 -0.81 -6.67 -1.42
N GLY A 136 0.27 -5.90 -1.50
CA GLY A 136 0.31 -4.64 -2.25
C GLY A 136 0.03 -4.84 -3.75
N ALA A 137 0.61 -5.88 -4.36
CA ALA A 137 0.40 -6.22 -5.76
C ALA A 137 -1.04 -6.69 -6.05
N ILE A 138 -1.60 -7.57 -5.21
CA ILE A 138 -3.03 -7.96 -5.29
C ILE A 138 -3.93 -6.72 -5.18
N THR A 139 -3.61 -5.82 -4.23
CA THR A 139 -4.36 -4.59 -4.03
C THR A 139 -4.31 -3.69 -5.26
N PHE A 140 -3.13 -3.47 -5.83
CA PHE A 140 -2.95 -2.63 -7.02
C PHE A 140 -3.86 -3.06 -8.17
N THR A 141 -3.74 -4.32 -8.58
CA THR A 141 -4.49 -4.83 -9.74
C THR A 141 -5.96 -5.04 -9.44
N GLY A 142 -6.30 -5.53 -8.24
CA GLY A 142 -7.69 -5.67 -7.81
C GLY A 142 -8.42 -4.33 -7.81
N SER A 143 -7.78 -3.28 -7.31
CA SER A 143 -8.31 -1.91 -7.32
C SER A 143 -8.46 -1.33 -8.71
N ILE A 144 -7.56 -1.65 -9.65
CA ILE A 144 -7.70 -1.23 -11.05
C ILE A 144 -8.94 -1.88 -11.69
N ILE A 145 -9.20 -3.17 -11.43
CA ILE A 145 -10.40 -3.84 -11.95
C ILE A 145 -11.67 -3.25 -11.31
N ALA A 146 -11.66 -3.01 -10.00
CA ALA A 146 -12.78 -2.37 -9.30
C ALA A 146 -13.07 -0.97 -9.85
N PHE A 147 -12.02 -0.15 -10.04
CA PHE A 147 -12.11 1.15 -10.69
C PHE A 147 -12.71 1.04 -12.09
N ALA A 148 -12.18 0.16 -12.94
CA ALA A 148 -12.63 0.03 -14.32
C ALA A 148 -14.10 -0.38 -14.43
N LYS A 149 -14.59 -1.24 -13.52
CA LYS A 149 -16.00 -1.66 -13.47
C LYS A 149 -16.93 -0.55 -12.98
N LEU A 150 -16.52 0.19 -11.94
CA LEU A 150 -17.32 1.31 -11.40
C LEU A 150 -17.37 2.49 -12.37
N ASP A 151 -16.27 2.77 -13.08
CA ASP A 151 -16.16 3.84 -14.08
C ASP A 151 -16.83 3.49 -15.43
N GLY A 152 -17.30 2.24 -15.60
CA GLY A 152 -17.92 1.77 -16.84
C GLY A 152 -16.94 1.48 -17.99
N ARG A 153 -15.62 1.55 -17.77
CA ARG A 153 -14.59 1.13 -18.74
C ARG A 153 -14.51 -0.37 -18.93
N MET A 154 -15.00 -1.13 -17.94
CA MET A 154 -15.18 -2.57 -17.98
C MET A 154 -16.64 -2.90 -17.66
N SER A 155 -17.19 -3.94 -18.28
CA SER A 155 -18.54 -4.41 -17.96
C SER A 155 -18.66 -4.75 -16.47
N GLY A 156 -19.74 -4.29 -15.83
CA GLY A 156 -20.08 -4.67 -14.47
C GLY A 156 -20.58 -6.12 -14.34
N ALA A 157 -20.81 -6.82 -15.46
CA ALA A 157 -21.19 -8.23 -15.43
C ALA A 157 -20.03 -9.10 -14.92
N PRO A 158 -20.29 -10.10 -14.06
CA PRO A 158 -19.30 -11.12 -13.69
C PRO A 158 -18.68 -11.79 -14.91
N ILE A 159 -17.35 -11.71 -15.05
CA ILE A 159 -16.63 -12.43 -16.10
C ILE A 159 -16.13 -13.75 -15.50
N MET A 160 -16.70 -14.85 -15.97
CA MET A 160 -16.47 -16.18 -15.41
C MET A 160 -15.45 -16.96 -16.22
N LEU A 161 -14.28 -17.22 -15.63
CA LEU A 161 -13.27 -18.09 -16.21
C LEU A 161 -13.60 -19.57 -15.95
N PRO A 162 -13.41 -20.47 -16.93
CA PRO A 162 -13.46 -21.91 -16.71
C PRO A 162 -12.50 -22.30 -15.57
N GLN A 163 -12.96 -23.15 -14.64
CA GLN A 163 -12.15 -23.65 -13.52
C GLN A 163 -11.49 -22.55 -12.65
N ARG A 164 -12.08 -21.35 -12.56
CA ARG A 164 -11.54 -20.20 -11.80
C ARG A 164 -11.03 -20.55 -10.39
N HIS A 165 -11.73 -21.44 -9.68
CA HIS A 165 -11.36 -21.83 -8.33
C HIS A 165 -10.03 -22.59 -8.31
N LEU A 166 -9.85 -23.52 -9.26
CA LEU A 166 -8.60 -24.27 -9.39
C LEU A 166 -7.45 -23.36 -9.82
N ILE A 167 -7.70 -22.43 -10.76
CA ILE A 167 -6.71 -21.45 -11.20
C ILE A 167 -6.27 -20.56 -10.03
N ASN A 168 -7.22 -20.01 -9.28
CA ASN A 168 -6.91 -19.10 -8.17
C ASN A 168 -6.20 -19.81 -7.03
N ILE A 169 -6.62 -21.05 -6.69
CA ILE A 169 -5.94 -21.87 -5.67
C ILE A 169 -4.53 -22.23 -6.13
N GLY A 170 -4.38 -22.66 -7.40
CA GLY A 170 -3.09 -23.01 -7.97
C GLY A 170 -2.13 -21.81 -7.97
N LEU A 171 -2.60 -20.64 -8.38
CA LEU A 171 -1.82 -19.41 -8.38
C LEU A 171 -1.48 -18.95 -6.96
N GLY A 172 -2.42 -19.02 -6.02
CA GLY A 172 -2.17 -18.73 -4.61
C GLY A 172 -1.12 -19.65 -3.99
N ALA A 173 -1.20 -20.95 -4.25
CA ALA A 173 -0.19 -21.92 -3.83
C ALA A 173 1.18 -21.65 -4.48
N ALA A 174 1.20 -21.30 -5.76
CA ALA A 174 2.42 -20.91 -6.47
C ALA A 174 3.06 -19.66 -5.83
N VAL A 175 2.27 -18.64 -5.48
CA VAL A 175 2.76 -17.47 -4.75
C VAL A 175 3.40 -17.89 -3.43
N VAL A 176 2.76 -18.75 -2.63
CA VAL A 176 3.34 -19.24 -1.36
C VAL A 176 4.69 -19.95 -1.58
N VAL A 177 4.79 -20.80 -2.60
CA VAL A 177 6.06 -21.46 -2.94
C VAL A 177 7.12 -20.42 -3.33
N MET A 178 6.76 -19.42 -4.15
CA MET A 178 7.68 -18.36 -4.55
C MET A 178 8.13 -17.50 -3.35
N LEU A 179 7.27 -17.25 -2.36
CA LEU A 179 7.64 -16.55 -1.11
C LEU A 179 8.73 -17.34 -0.38
N VAL A 180 8.55 -18.65 -0.21
CA VAL A 180 9.55 -19.51 0.44
C VAL A 180 10.87 -19.51 -0.34
N LEU A 181 10.81 -19.64 -1.66
CA LEU A 181 12.02 -19.61 -2.50
C LEU A 181 12.73 -18.25 -2.44
N PHE A 182 11.98 -17.15 -2.39
CA PHE A 182 12.56 -15.82 -2.20
C PHE A 182 13.23 -15.69 -0.84
N ILE A 183 12.59 -16.10 0.26
CA ILE A 183 13.17 -16.02 1.61
C ILE A 183 14.47 -16.83 1.70
N LEU A 184 14.52 -18.02 1.08
CA LEU A 184 15.69 -18.88 1.11
C LEU A 184 16.85 -18.39 0.23
N THR A 185 16.55 -17.72 -0.88
CA THR A 185 17.57 -17.39 -1.90
C THR A 185 17.87 -15.90 -2.01
N GLN A 186 17.00 -15.04 -1.48
CA GLN A 186 17.01 -13.57 -1.63
C GLN A 186 17.05 -13.10 -3.09
N SER A 187 16.68 -13.96 -4.03
CA SER A 187 16.80 -13.68 -5.46
C SER A 187 15.77 -12.66 -5.91
N THR A 188 16.23 -11.61 -6.59
CA THR A 188 15.39 -10.60 -7.22
C THR A 188 14.43 -11.20 -8.26
N PHE A 189 14.79 -12.34 -8.85
CA PHE A 189 13.90 -13.09 -9.73
C PHE A 189 12.61 -13.52 -9.00
N TRP A 190 12.74 -14.13 -7.82
CA TRP A 190 11.57 -14.59 -7.07
C TRP A 190 10.73 -13.43 -6.56
N PHE A 191 11.36 -12.32 -6.15
CA PHE A 191 10.65 -11.09 -5.78
C PHE A 191 9.71 -10.60 -6.90
N TRP A 192 10.23 -10.48 -8.12
CA TRP A 192 9.42 -10.04 -9.25
C TRP A 192 8.45 -11.11 -9.74
N ALA A 193 8.79 -12.40 -9.62
CA ALA A 193 7.86 -13.49 -9.89
C ALA A 193 6.65 -13.46 -8.94
N ILE A 194 6.86 -13.26 -7.64
CA ILE A 194 5.79 -13.04 -6.65
C ILE A 194 4.93 -11.85 -7.07
N THR A 195 5.57 -10.72 -7.41
CA THR A 195 4.87 -9.49 -7.79
C THR A 195 3.97 -9.70 -9.01
N LEU A 196 4.49 -10.33 -10.07
CA LEU A 196 3.73 -10.62 -11.29
C LEU A 196 2.61 -11.63 -11.05
N ALA A 197 2.86 -12.69 -10.26
CA ALA A 197 1.84 -13.67 -9.91
C ALA A 197 0.74 -13.04 -9.04
N ALA A 198 1.11 -12.16 -8.11
CA ALA A 198 0.18 -11.42 -7.25
C ALA A 198 -0.64 -10.38 -8.04
N PHE A 199 -0.05 -9.72 -9.05
CA PHE A 199 -0.78 -8.90 -10.01
C PHE A 199 -1.82 -9.73 -10.77
N ALA A 200 -1.44 -10.89 -11.29
CA ALA A 200 -2.39 -11.78 -11.95
C ALA A 200 -3.50 -12.24 -11.00
N LEU A 201 -3.15 -12.59 -9.75
CA LEU A 201 -4.10 -13.04 -8.74
C LEU A 201 -5.10 -11.93 -8.38
N GLY A 202 -4.65 -10.68 -8.20
CA GLY A 202 -5.53 -9.55 -7.94
C GLY A 202 -6.53 -9.32 -9.08
N VAL A 203 -6.11 -9.44 -10.33
CA VAL A 203 -7.03 -9.42 -11.48
C VAL A 203 -8.04 -10.57 -11.41
N LEU A 204 -7.57 -11.80 -11.25
CA LEU A 204 -8.39 -13.02 -11.31
C LEU A 204 -9.39 -13.16 -10.14
N LEU A 205 -9.08 -12.57 -8.99
CA LEU A 205 -9.99 -12.54 -7.83
C LEU A 205 -11.14 -11.55 -8.03
N ILE A 206 -10.93 -10.42 -8.70
CA ILE A 206 -11.93 -9.34 -8.80
C ILE A 206 -12.76 -9.38 -10.09
N ILE A 207 -12.19 -9.87 -11.19
CA ILE A 207 -12.90 -10.06 -12.48
C ILE A 207 -14.24 -10.82 -12.36
N PRO A 208 -14.41 -11.88 -11.54
CA PRO A 208 -15.68 -12.59 -11.43
C PRO A 208 -16.72 -11.91 -10.51
N ILE A 209 -16.40 -10.78 -9.86
CA ILE A 209 -17.33 -10.11 -8.95
C ILE A 209 -18.21 -9.11 -9.73
N GLY A 210 -19.50 -9.03 -9.43
CA GLY A 210 -20.42 -8.13 -10.11
C GLY A 210 -20.24 -6.66 -9.71
N GLY A 211 -20.62 -5.74 -10.59
CA GLY A 211 -20.58 -4.29 -10.36
C GLY A 211 -21.33 -3.84 -9.11
N ALA A 212 -22.48 -4.49 -8.84
CA ALA A 212 -23.30 -4.22 -7.65
C ALA A 212 -22.57 -4.54 -6.33
N ASP A 213 -21.67 -5.52 -6.34
CA ASP A 213 -20.92 -5.95 -5.15
C ASP A 213 -19.56 -5.23 -5.02
N MET A 214 -19.21 -4.36 -5.98
CA MET A 214 -17.93 -3.63 -5.98
C MET A 214 -17.68 -2.78 -4.72
N PRO A 215 -18.68 -2.14 -4.06
CA PRO A 215 -18.42 -1.42 -2.82
C PRO A 215 -17.79 -2.30 -1.72
N VAL A 216 -18.19 -3.58 -1.65
CA VAL A 216 -17.60 -4.54 -0.70
C VAL A 216 -16.15 -4.85 -1.08
N VAL A 217 -15.88 -5.03 -2.38
CA VAL A 217 -14.54 -5.26 -2.90
C VAL A 217 -13.61 -4.08 -2.59
N VAL A 218 -14.07 -2.85 -2.79
CA VAL A 218 -13.29 -1.64 -2.50
C VAL A 218 -12.96 -1.55 -1.00
N SER A 219 -13.90 -1.89 -0.13
CA SER A 219 -13.66 -1.94 1.32
C SER A 219 -12.64 -3.02 1.70
N MET A 220 -12.73 -4.20 1.09
CA MET A 220 -11.78 -5.30 1.30
C MET A 220 -10.36 -4.93 0.83
N LEU A 221 -10.23 -4.34 -0.35
CA LEU A 221 -8.95 -3.86 -0.89
C LEU A 221 -8.38 -2.68 -0.08
N ASN A 222 -9.23 -1.85 0.52
CA ASN A 222 -8.81 -0.85 1.49
C ASN A 222 -8.14 -1.50 2.70
N SER A 223 -8.73 -2.54 3.27
CA SER A 223 -8.09 -3.31 4.35
C SER A 223 -6.76 -3.91 3.89
N TYR A 224 -6.68 -4.48 2.69
CA TYR A 224 -5.44 -5.05 2.16
C TYR A 224 -4.34 -3.99 1.99
N SER A 225 -4.69 -2.77 1.57
CA SER A 225 -3.73 -1.67 1.49
C SER A 225 -3.13 -1.32 2.86
N GLY A 226 -3.94 -1.39 3.93
CA GLY A 226 -3.49 -1.23 5.32
C GLY A 226 -2.51 -2.34 5.73
N TRP A 227 -2.87 -3.60 5.50
CA TRP A 227 -1.98 -4.74 5.76
C TRP A 227 -0.67 -4.69 4.96
N ALA A 228 -0.70 -4.24 3.71
CA ALA A 228 0.49 -4.03 2.91
C ALA A 228 1.37 -2.93 3.54
N ALA A 229 0.78 -1.80 3.94
CA ALA A 229 1.51 -0.71 4.59
C ALA A 229 2.13 -1.17 5.93
N ALA A 230 1.40 -1.93 6.74
CA ALA A 230 1.90 -2.49 7.99
C ALA A 230 3.03 -3.49 7.76
N GLY A 231 2.91 -4.39 6.77
CA GLY A 231 3.96 -5.35 6.42
C GLY A 231 5.27 -4.67 6.01
N ILE A 232 5.18 -3.60 5.20
CA ILE A 232 6.33 -2.75 4.89
C ILE A 232 6.82 -1.99 6.14
N GLY A 233 5.91 -1.52 6.99
CA GLY A 233 6.25 -0.89 8.26
C GLY A 233 7.11 -1.79 9.14
N PHE A 234 6.75 -3.06 9.30
CA PHE A 234 7.55 -4.05 10.01
C PHE A 234 8.90 -4.28 9.34
N THR A 235 8.91 -4.46 8.02
CA THR A 235 10.15 -4.64 7.24
C THR A 235 11.15 -3.55 7.55
N LEU A 236 10.69 -2.29 7.63
CA LEU A 236 11.52 -1.11 7.82
C LEU A 236 11.72 -0.70 9.28
N GLY A 237 11.09 -1.39 10.24
CA GLY A 237 11.05 -0.96 11.64
C GLY A 237 10.40 0.42 11.84
N ASN A 238 9.44 0.79 10.99
CA ASN A 238 8.80 2.10 11.00
C ASN A 238 7.44 2.06 11.72
N GLU A 239 7.43 2.55 12.97
CA GLU A 239 6.24 2.57 13.83
C GLU A 239 5.06 3.33 13.21
N ALA A 240 5.30 4.40 12.46
CA ALA A 240 4.21 5.17 11.85
C ALA A 240 3.48 4.35 10.78
N LEU A 241 4.20 3.59 9.96
CA LEU A 241 3.61 2.70 8.96
C LEU A 241 2.89 1.51 9.62
N ILE A 242 3.44 0.96 10.70
CA ILE A 242 2.82 -0.14 11.45
C ILE A 242 1.48 0.32 12.04
N ILE A 243 1.49 1.42 12.80
CA ILE A 243 0.28 1.92 13.50
C ILE A 243 -0.80 2.39 12.52
N THR A 244 -0.41 2.98 11.38
CA THR A 244 -1.40 3.45 10.39
C THR A 244 -1.96 2.35 9.51
N GLY A 245 -1.19 1.29 9.27
CA GLY A 245 -1.62 0.16 8.46
C GLY A 245 -2.47 -0.87 9.21
N SER A 246 -2.28 -1.01 10.52
CA SER A 246 -3.00 -1.95 11.40
C SER A 246 -4.37 -1.44 11.83
#